data_AF-A0A3L8SA45-F1
#
_entry.id   AF-A0A3L8SA45-F1
#
_cell.length_a   1.000
_cell.length_b   1.000
_cell.length_c   1.000
_cell.angle_alpha   90.00
_cell.angle_beta   90.00
_cell.angle_gamma   90.00
#
_symmetry.space_group_name_H-M   'P 1'
#
loop_
_entity.id
_entity.type
_entity.pdbx_description
1 polymer ?
#
loop_
_entity_poly.entity_id
_entity_poly.type
_entity_poly.pdbx_seq_one_letter_code
_entity_poly.pdbx_strand_id
1 'polypeptide(L)'
;MKVQFAPINVPLKRRIQTVAVLQWIFSFLLLAEFCCGFFVLLILGNFWFLAVLYLLWLYLDWETPCVGGRRSQWVRSWTLWKYFREYFPIHLIKTSELNPNHNYLLGFHPHGVLVAGAFGNFCTDPPFKNLFPGLTPYLHIMPIWFGCPFFREYIMSAGMVSASKESVSHVLSNEGGGHASVIVIGGAEESLNAHPGSLTLNILKRKGFIKMALKHGAHLVPVFSFGENELFKQVANPKGSWLRNVQEKLQKIMGFALPLFHARGVFQYSFGLIPYRQPIHTVVGSPIPVKQNLNPTTEEIDQLHALYLQKLKKLFEEHKSNYGIPAHRSLIFE
;
A
#
# COMPACT_ATOMS: atom_id res chain seq x y z
N MET A 1 -5.21 -30.17 11.41
CA MET A 1 -6.07 -29.01 11.74
C MET A 1 -7.50 -29.39 11.42
N LYS A 2 -8.46 -29.27 12.36
CA LYS A 2 -9.88 -29.51 12.03
C LYS A 2 -10.40 -28.37 11.16
N VAL A 3 -11.06 -28.70 10.05
CA VAL A 3 -11.64 -27.71 9.13
C VAL A 3 -12.93 -27.16 9.72
N GLN A 4 -13.00 -25.85 9.93
CA GLN A 4 -14.19 -25.17 10.40
C GLN A 4 -14.92 -24.55 9.20
N PHE A 5 -15.98 -25.20 8.74
CA PHE A 5 -16.78 -24.71 7.62
C PHE A 5 -17.58 -23.46 8.00
N ALA A 6 -17.84 -22.61 7.01
CA ALA A 6 -18.74 -21.49 7.17
C ALA A 6 -20.17 -22.00 7.40
N PRO A 7 -20.94 -21.43 8.34
CA PRO A 7 -22.35 -21.77 8.50
C PRO A 7 -23.14 -21.54 7.20
N ILE A 8 -24.16 -22.36 6.95
CA ILE A 8 -25.03 -22.20 5.77
C ILE A 8 -25.79 -20.87 5.85
N ASN A 9 -26.20 -20.45 7.06
CA ASN A 9 -27.00 -19.25 7.29
C ASN A 9 -26.17 -17.96 7.43
N VAL A 10 -25.04 -17.84 6.71
CA VAL A 10 -24.29 -16.57 6.65
C VAL A 10 -25.09 -15.53 5.86
N PRO A 11 -25.34 -14.33 6.44
CA PRO A 11 -26.10 -13.27 5.77
C PRO A 11 -25.51 -12.87 4.41
N LEU A 12 -26.38 -12.53 3.45
CA LEU A 12 -25.97 -12.13 2.09
C LEU A 12 -24.94 -11.00 2.11
N LYS A 13 -25.11 -9.99 2.98
CA LYS A 13 -24.14 -8.90 3.16
C LYS A 13 -22.73 -9.41 3.42
N ARG A 14 -22.55 -10.40 4.33
CA ARG A 14 -21.23 -10.97 4.63
C ARG A 14 -20.66 -11.77 3.46
N ARG A 15 -21.50 -12.36 2.62
CA ARG A 15 -21.08 -13.07 1.39
C ARG A 15 -20.58 -12.08 0.36
N ILE A 16 -21.29 -10.97 0.14
CA ILE A 16 -20.87 -9.90 -0.78
C ILE A 16 -19.55 -9.26 -0.30
N GLN A 17 -19.39 -9.03 1.00
CA GLN A 17 -18.12 -8.60 1.58
C GLN A 17 -16.97 -9.58 1.28
N THR A 18 -17.22 -10.90 1.38
CA THR A 18 -16.23 -11.91 0.98
C THR A 18 -15.92 -11.87 -0.52
N VAL A 19 -16.92 -11.66 -1.38
CA VAL A 19 -16.71 -11.51 -2.83
C VAL A 19 -15.86 -10.27 -3.14
N ALA A 20 -16.12 -9.15 -2.47
CA ALA A 20 -15.32 -7.93 -2.60
C ALA A 20 -13.85 -8.16 -2.26
N VAL A 21 -13.59 -8.83 -1.14
CA VAL A 21 -12.24 -9.16 -0.72
C VAL A 21 -11.59 -10.22 -1.63
N LEU A 22 -12.36 -11.21 -2.11
CA LEU A 22 -11.87 -12.18 -3.07
C LEU A 22 -11.45 -11.53 -4.39
N GLN A 23 -12.26 -10.59 -4.90
CA GLN A 23 -11.92 -9.82 -6.10
C GLN A 23 -10.64 -9.01 -5.87
N TRP A 24 -10.51 -8.35 -4.72
CA TRP A 24 -9.31 -7.57 -4.40
C TRP A 24 -8.05 -8.44 -4.29
N ILE A 25 -8.12 -9.61 -3.65
CA ILE A 25 -6.99 -10.54 -3.56
C ILE A 25 -6.63 -11.10 -4.93
N PHE A 26 -7.63 -11.47 -5.73
CA PHE A 26 -7.41 -11.93 -7.10
C PHE A 26 -6.69 -10.86 -7.91
N SER A 27 -7.14 -9.61 -7.82
CA SER A 27 -6.46 -8.47 -8.41
C SER A 27 -5.01 -8.32 -7.96
N PHE A 28 -4.72 -8.53 -6.67
CA PHE A 28 -3.38 -8.35 -6.14
C PHE A 28 -2.43 -9.52 -6.47
N LEU A 29 -2.91 -10.77 -6.44
CA LEU A 29 -2.06 -11.97 -6.48
C LEU A 29 -2.04 -12.70 -7.83
N LEU A 30 -3.05 -12.50 -8.68
CA LEU A 30 -3.23 -13.34 -9.88
C LEU A 30 -3.53 -12.54 -11.14
N LEU A 31 -4.14 -11.36 -11.04
CA LEU A 31 -4.60 -10.63 -12.22
C LEU A 31 -3.46 -10.25 -13.16
N ALA A 32 -2.29 -9.89 -12.65
CA ALA A 32 -1.13 -9.58 -13.48
C ALA A 32 -0.71 -10.79 -14.34
N GLU A 33 -0.65 -11.98 -13.74
CA GLU A 33 -0.33 -13.24 -14.38
C GLU A 33 -1.37 -13.61 -15.44
N PHE A 34 -2.66 -13.45 -15.12
CA PHE A 34 -3.74 -13.66 -16.08
C PHE A 34 -3.65 -12.69 -17.26
N CYS A 35 -3.37 -11.41 -17.01
CA CYS A 35 -3.24 -10.42 -18.06
C CYS A 35 -2.01 -10.65 -18.94
N CYS A 36 -0.86 -11.01 -18.36
CA CYS A 36 0.33 -11.41 -19.10
C CYS A 36 0.09 -12.67 -19.94
N GLY A 37 -0.54 -13.70 -19.35
CA GLY A 37 -0.90 -14.93 -20.06
C GLY A 37 -1.87 -14.67 -21.21
N PHE A 38 -2.90 -13.85 -20.99
CA PHE A 38 -3.81 -13.41 -22.03
C PHE A 38 -3.09 -12.66 -23.15
N PHE A 39 -2.16 -11.76 -22.81
CA PHE A 39 -1.37 -11.05 -23.80
C PHE A 39 -0.49 -11.99 -24.66
N VAL A 40 0.13 -12.99 -24.03
CA VAL A 40 0.88 -14.04 -24.76
C VAL A 40 -0.02 -14.85 -25.68
N LEU A 41 -1.24 -15.19 -25.23
CA LEU A 41 -2.23 -15.88 -26.07
C LEU A 41 -2.67 -15.04 -27.28
N LEU A 42 -2.76 -13.71 -27.14
CA LEU A 42 -3.02 -12.83 -28.28
C LEU A 42 -1.90 -12.90 -29.32
N ILE A 43 -0.63 -12.93 -28.88
CA ILE A 43 0.54 -13.02 -29.78
C ILE A 43 0.60 -14.38 -30.48
N LEU A 44 0.40 -15.47 -29.73
CA LEU A 44 0.51 -16.83 -30.27
C LEU A 44 -0.72 -17.26 -31.09
N GLY A 45 -1.86 -16.63 -30.86
CA GLY A 45 -3.09 -16.88 -31.62
C GLY A 45 -3.21 -16.02 -32.89
N ASN A 46 -4.35 -16.14 -33.57
CA ASN A 46 -4.68 -15.36 -34.77
C ASN A 46 -5.06 -13.89 -34.47
N PHE A 47 -4.76 -13.39 -33.25
CA PHE A 47 -5.08 -12.04 -32.79
C PHE A 47 -3.81 -11.19 -32.56
N TRP A 48 -2.68 -11.59 -33.12
CA TRP A 48 -1.38 -10.92 -32.90
C TRP A 48 -1.40 -9.44 -33.28
N PHE A 49 -2.23 -9.03 -34.24
CA PHE A 49 -2.39 -7.63 -34.64
C PHE A 49 -2.93 -6.77 -33.48
N LEU A 50 -3.81 -7.30 -32.62
CA LEU A 50 -4.26 -6.60 -31.41
C LEU A 50 -3.12 -6.42 -30.41
N ALA A 51 -2.26 -7.44 -30.27
CA ALA A 51 -1.08 -7.35 -29.42
C ALA A 51 -0.09 -6.29 -29.93
N VAL A 52 0.12 -6.20 -31.25
CA VAL A 52 0.96 -5.15 -31.86
C VAL A 52 0.39 -3.75 -31.64
N LEU A 53 -0.93 -3.57 -31.84
CA LEU A 53 -1.60 -2.30 -31.55
C LEU A 53 -1.45 -1.92 -30.08
N TYR A 54 -1.58 -2.89 -29.17
CA TYR A 54 -1.40 -2.66 -27.75
C TYR A 54 0.07 -2.36 -27.38
N LEU A 55 1.06 -3.01 -28.01
CA LEU A 55 2.47 -2.67 -27.81
C LEU A 55 2.81 -1.28 -28.31
N LEU A 56 2.24 -0.85 -29.44
CA LEU A 56 2.39 0.52 -29.92
C LEU A 56 1.79 1.51 -28.91
N TRP A 57 0.60 1.22 -28.38
CA TRP A 57 0.01 2.01 -27.30
C TRP A 57 0.91 2.04 -26.05
N LEU A 58 1.43 0.89 -25.62
CA LEU A 58 2.34 0.81 -24.48
C LEU A 58 3.62 1.63 -24.67
N TYR A 59 4.19 1.62 -25.87
CA TYR A 59 5.37 2.43 -26.19
C TYR A 59 5.08 3.92 -26.05
N LEU A 60 3.91 4.38 -26.51
CA LEU A 60 3.48 5.78 -26.41
C LEU A 60 3.07 6.17 -24.98
N ASP A 61 2.46 5.24 -24.23
CA ASP A 61 1.91 5.46 -22.89
C ASP A 61 2.87 5.03 -21.75
N TRP A 62 4.13 4.70 -22.09
CA TRP A 62 5.05 4.02 -21.17
C TRP A 62 5.26 4.80 -19.86
N GLU A 63 5.43 6.12 -19.97
CA GLU A 63 5.74 7.01 -18.85
C GLU A 63 4.53 7.41 -18.01
N THR A 64 3.30 7.10 -18.43
CA THR A 64 2.07 7.51 -17.73
C THR A 64 2.05 7.18 -16.23
N PRO A 65 2.51 6.01 -15.75
CA PRO A 65 2.62 5.71 -14.31
C PRO A 65 3.58 6.63 -13.53
N CYS A 66 4.53 7.25 -14.23
CA CYS A 66 5.51 8.18 -13.69
C CYS A 66 5.05 9.65 -13.74
N VAL A 67 3.97 9.95 -14.45
CA VAL A 67 3.42 11.32 -14.60
C VAL A 67 1.98 11.43 -14.08
N GLY A 68 1.71 10.78 -12.94
CA GLY A 68 0.42 10.89 -12.23
C GLY A 68 -0.59 9.78 -12.54
N GLY A 69 -0.29 8.89 -13.49
CA GLY A 69 -1.14 7.75 -13.84
C GLY A 69 -2.46 8.15 -14.51
N ARG A 70 -3.38 7.19 -14.61
CA ARG A 70 -4.70 7.36 -15.23
C ARG A 70 -5.83 7.01 -14.26
N ARG A 71 -6.02 7.87 -13.26
CA ARG A 71 -7.06 7.71 -12.22
C ARG A 71 -8.46 7.72 -12.82
N SER A 72 -9.32 6.80 -12.38
CA SER A 72 -10.75 6.76 -12.73
C SER A 72 -11.62 6.91 -11.48
N GLN A 73 -12.38 8.01 -11.41
CA GLN A 73 -13.34 8.20 -10.31
C GLN A 73 -14.39 7.09 -10.27
N TRP A 74 -14.78 6.58 -11.45
CA TRP A 74 -15.75 5.49 -11.54
C TRP A 74 -15.23 4.22 -10.88
N VAL A 75 -14.00 3.77 -11.19
CA VAL A 75 -13.39 2.60 -10.56
C VAL A 75 -13.24 2.81 -9.05
N ARG A 76 -12.70 3.96 -8.63
CA ARG A 76 -12.50 4.28 -7.19
C ARG A 76 -13.80 4.37 -6.39
N SER A 77 -14.93 4.59 -7.06
CA SER A 77 -16.27 4.72 -6.44
C SER A 77 -17.13 3.46 -6.58
N TRP A 78 -16.57 2.34 -7.06
CA TRP A 78 -17.32 1.09 -7.15
C TRP A 78 -17.91 0.69 -5.79
N THR A 79 -19.18 0.27 -5.79
CA THR A 79 -19.87 -0.24 -4.60
C THR A 79 -19.14 -1.41 -3.96
N LEU A 80 -18.37 -2.18 -4.74
CA LEU A 80 -17.48 -3.23 -4.26
C LEU A 80 -16.55 -2.75 -3.14
N TRP A 81 -16.01 -1.53 -3.25
CA TRP A 81 -15.07 -0.97 -2.27
C TRP A 81 -15.75 -0.62 -0.94
N LYS A 82 -17.06 -0.33 -0.95
CA LYS A 82 -17.83 -0.18 0.29
C LYS A 82 -17.85 -1.51 1.06
N TYR A 83 -18.16 -2.60 0.38
CA TYR A 83 -18.17 -3.94 0.99
C TYR A 83 -16.76 -4.42 1.39
N PHE A 84 -15.73 -4.08 0.62
CA PHE A 84 -14.33 -4.32 1.01
C PHE A 84 -14.01 -3.62 2.33
N ARG A 85 -14.33 -2.33 2.45
CA ARG A 85 -14.07 -1.56 3.68
C ARG A 85 -14.86 -2.08 4.88
N GLU A 86 -16.10 -2.52 4.67
CA GLU A 86 -16.93 -3.13 5.73
C GLU A 86 -16.49 -4.55 6.12
N TYR A 87 -15.76 -5.26 5.26
CA TYR A 87 -15.20 -6.57 5.60
C TYR A 87 -14.13 -6.45 6.69
N PHE A 88 -13.31 -5.39 6.60
CA PHE A 88 -12.18 -5.06 7.48
C PHE A 88 -12.46 -3.95 8.49
N PRO A 89 -13.71 -3.56 8.72
CA PRO A 89 -14.06 -2.22 9.21
C PRO A 89 -12.95 -1.15 9.09
N ILE A 90 -12.70 -0.63 7.88
CA ILE A 90 -11.58 0.31 7.65
C ILE A 90 -11.97 1.73 8.07
N HIS A 91 -11.18 2.29 8.99
CA HIS A 91 -11.31 3.66 9.49
C HIS A 91 -10.06 4.47 9.17
N LEU A 92 -10.26 5.69 8.65
CA LEU A 92 -9.22 6.69 8.47
C LEU A 92 -9.43 7.77 9.53
N ILE A 93 -8.41 8.03 10.35
CA ILE A 93 -8.47 8.94 11.48
C ILE A 93 -7.56 10.12 11.18
N LYS A 94 -8.11 11.33 11.24
CA LYS A 94 -7.40 12.59 11.02
C LYS A 94 -7.02 13.19 12.37
N THR A 95 -5.74 13.49 12.60
CA THR A 95 -5.30 14.18 13.84
C THR A 95 -5.08 15.67 13.66
N SER A 96 -4.96 16.16 12.42
CA SER A 96 -4.81 17.59 12.13
C SER A 96 -5.25 17.94 10.71
N GLU A 97 -5.50 19.21 10.47
CA GLU A 97 -5.76 19.75 9.14
C GLU A 97 -4.51 19.69 8.25
N LEU A 98 -4.73 19.37 6.98
CA LEU A 98 -3.71 19.45 5.93
C LEU A 98 -4.18 20.51 4.93
N ASN A 99 -3.42 21.59 4.81
CA ASN A 99 -3.71 22.71 3.92
C ASN A 99 -3.55 22.28 2.45
N PRO A 100 -4.58 22.42 1.60
CA PRO A 100 -4.51 22.03 0.19
C PRO A 100 -3.52 22.85 -0.64
N ASN A 101 -2.97 23.95 -0.12
CA ASN A 101 -1.94 24.74 -0.80
C ASN A 101 -0.52 24.13 -0.68
N HIS A 102 -0.38 22.99 0.00
CA HIS A 102 0.89 22.28 0.12
C HIS A 102 0.81 20.87 -0.46
N ASN A 103 1.96 20.38 -0.93
CA ASN A 103 2.15 18.97 -1.26
C ASN A 103 2.62 18.21 -0.03
N TYR A 104 2.19 16.96 0.08
CA TYR A 104 2.46 16.10 1.22
C TYR A 104 3.11 14.80 0.76
N LEU A 105 4.03 14.30 1.59
CA LEU A 105 4.54 12.94 1.50
C LEU A 105 4.10 12.18 2.77
N LEU A 106 3.12 11.29 2.60
CA LEU A 106 2.57 10.43 3.64
C LEU A 106 3.36 9.12 3.68
N GLY A 107 4.12 8.91 4.76
CA GLY A 107 4.80 7.64 4.99
C GLY A 107 3.88 6.67 5.74
N PHE A 108 3.38 5.67 5.03
CA PHE A 108 2.46 4.65 5.55
C PHE A 108 3.22 3.49 6.21
N HIS A 109 2.76 3.12 7.42
CA HIS A 109 3.33 2.08 8.26
C HIS A 109 2.23 1.26 8.97
N PRO A 110 2.43 -0.03 9.28
CA PRO A 110 3.40 -0.93 8.65
C PRO A 110 2.95 -1.30 7.24
N HIS A 111 3.80 -1.99 6.47
CA HIS A 111 3.47 -2.56 5.17
C HIS A 111 2.46 -3.70 5.30
N GLY A 112 2.61 -4.58 6.30
CA GLY A 112 1.84 -5.82 6.35
C GLY A 112 2.08 -6.69 5.11
N VAL A 113 1.20 -7.67 4.86
CA VAL A 113 1.37 -8.59 3.72
C VAL A 113 0.93 -7.93 2.41
N LEU A 114 -0.30 -7.40 2.35
CA LEU A 114 -0.93 -6.87 1.13
C LEU A 114 -1.39 -5.41 1.23
N VAL A 115 -1.00 -4.66 2.29
CA VAL A 115 -1.33 -3.23 2.49
C VAL A 115 -2.81 -2.88 2.29
N ALA A 116 -3.73 -3.71 2.80
CA ALA A 116 -5.18 -3.53 2.65
C ALA A 116 -5.68 -2.18 3.16
N GLY A 117 -5.11 -1.68 4.27
CA GLY A 117 -5.43 -0.36 4.83
C GLY A 117 -5.02 0.78 3.90
N ALA A 118 -3.84 0.68 3.27
CA ALA A 118 -3.38 1.69 2.30
C ALA A 118 -4.29 1.73 1.08
N PHE A 119 -4.61 0.57 0.50
CA PHE A 119 -5.54 0.49 -0.63
C PHE A 119 -6.92 1.06 -0.24
N GLY A 120 -7.49 0.58 0.86
CA GLY A 120 -8.81 0.97 1.32
C GLY A 120 -8.93 2.47 1.62
N ASN A 121 -7.87 3.12 2.08
CA ASN A 121 -7.91 4.54 2.44
C ASN A 121 -7.50 5.48 1.30
N PHE A 122 -6.55 5.11 0.44
CA PHE A 122 -5.97 6.03 -0.55
C PHE A 122 -6.38 5.73 -2.00
N CYS A 123 -6.82 4.50 -2.30
CA CYS A 123 -7.23 4.07 -3.64
C CYS A 123 -8.74 3.94 -3.81
N THR A 124 -9.54 4.09 -2.75
CA THR A 124 -11.00 4.04 -2.82
C THR A 124 -11.59 5.35 -2.34
N ASP A 125 -12.74 5.74 -2.91
CA ASP A 125 -13.45 6.97 -2.58
C ASP A 125 -14.77 6.68 -1.85
N PRO A 126 -15.29 7.62 -1.02
CA PRO A 126 -14.76 8.96 -0.72
C PRO A 126 -13.89 9.19 0.56
N PRO A 127 -13.40 8.17 1.31
CA PRO A 127 -12.89 8.36 2.67
C PRO A 127 -11.79 9.43 2.84
N PHE A 128 -10.73 9.35 2.04
CA PHE A 128 -9.64 10.35 2.13
C PHE A 128 -10.11 11.73 1.69
N LYS A 129 -10.84 11.81 0.56
CA LYS A 129 -11.35 13.07 0.01
C LYS A 129 -12.28 13.80 0.99
N ASN A 130 -13.08 13.05 1.76
CA ASN A 130 -13.96 13.63 2.78
C ASN A 130 -13.20 14.21 3.97
N LEU A 131 -12.11 13.56 4.40
CA LEU A 131 -11.32 14.03 5.54
C LEU A 131 -10.32 15.13 5.17
N PHE A 132 -9.81 15.11 3.94
CA PHE A 132 -8.83 16.05 3.42
C PHE A 132 -9.32 16.64 2.09
N PRO A 133 -10.34 17.51 2.13
CA PRO A 133 -10.87 18.14 0.93
C PRO A 133 -9.79 18.96 0.23
N GLY A 134 -9.74 18.89 -1.09
CA GLY A 134 -8.70 19.54 -1.90
C GLY A 134 -7.39 18.74 -2.01
N LEU A 135 -7.22 17.65 -1.25
CA LEU A 135 -6.09 16.75 -1.41
C LEU A 135 -6.40 15.55 -2.30
N THR A 136 -5.42 15.21 -3.14
CA THR A 136 -5.47 14.11 -4.09
C THR A 136 -4.40 13.08 -3.71
N PRO A 137 -4.78 11.88 -3.21
CA PRO A 137 -3.81 10.88 -2.77
C PRO A 137 -3.31 10.03 -3.95
N TYR A 138 -2.00 9.79 -4.01
CA TYR A 138 -1.33 8.95 -5.01
C TYR A 138 -0.56 7.85 -4.29
N LEU A 139 -1.07 6.61 -4.35
CA LEU A 139 -0.39 5.48 -3.72
C LEU A 139 0.71 4.95 -4.65
N HIS A 140 1.95 4.98 -4.16
CA HIS A 140 3.12 4.51 -4.90
C HIS A 140 3.28 3.00 -4.72
N ILE A 141 3.30 2.27 -5.83
CA ILE A 141 3.49 0.81 -5.88
C ILE A 141 4.69 0.44 -6.76
N MET A 142 5.17 -0.80 -6.64
CA MET A 142 6.37 -1.27 -7.33
C MET A 142 6.30 -1.02 -8.86
N PRO A 143 7.35 -0.46 -9.51
CA PRO A 143 7.35 -0.17 -10.94
C PRO A 143 7.07 -1.38 -11.85
N ILE A 144 7.49 -2.58 -11.43
CA ILE A 144 7.33 -3.82 -12.21
C ILE A 144 5.87 -4.08 -12.63
N TRP A 145 4.91 -3.73 -11.77
CA TRP A 145 3.48 -3.92 -12.03
C TRP A 145 2.97 -3.10 -13.20
N PHE A 146 3.62 -1.96 -13.49
CA PHE A 146 3.25 -1.11 -14.62
C PHE A 146 3.81 -1.59 -15.97
N GLY A 147 4.68 -2.60 -15.95
CA GLY A 147 5.13 -3.31 -17.16
C GLY A 147 4.20 -4.46 -17.56
N CYS A 148 3.27 -4.88 -16.70
CA CYS A 148 2.32 -5.94 -17.00
C CYS A 148 1.17 -5.41 -17.90
N PRO A 149 0.99 -5.95 -19.13
CA PRO A 149 -0.12 -5.61 -20.02
C PRO A 149 -1.47 -5.70 -19.32
N PHE A 150 -2.41 -4.79 -19.60
CA PHE A 150 -3.79 -4.69 -19.07
C PHE A 150 -3.89 -4.46 -17.56
N PHE A 151 -3.02 -5.06 -16.76
CA PHE A 151 -2.95 -4.90 -15.32
C PHE A 151 -2.54 -3.47 -14.95
N ARG A 152 -1.58 -2.89 -15.67
CA ARG A 152 -1.13 -1.50 -15.46
C ARG A 152 -2.29 -0.50 -15.58
N GLU A 153 -3.22 -0.71 -16.52
CA GLU A 153 -4.40 0.15 -16.70
C GLU A 153 -5.35 0.01 -15.52
N TYR A 154 -5.57 -1.23 -15.06
CA TYR A 154 -6.41 -1.50 -13.91
C TYR A 154 -5.87 -0.83 -12.64
N ILE A 155 -4.59 -1.00 -12.31
CA ILE A 155 -4.00 -0.40 -11.10
C ILE A 155 -3.91 1.14 -11.21
N MET A 156 -3.59 1.70 -12.38
CA MET A 156 -3.65 3.15 -12.60
C MET A 156 -5.06 3.71 -12.43
N SER A 157 -6.10 2.97 -12.85
CA SER A 157 -7.48 3.39 -12.69
C SER A 157 -7.91 3.55 -11.23
N ALA A 158 -7.31 2.78 -10.31
CA ALA A 158 -7.47 2.95 -8.86
C ALA A 158 -6.71 4.17 -8.28
N GLY A 159 -5.91 4.87 -9.10
CA GLY A 159 -5.10 6.01 -8.70
C GLY A 159 -3.73 5.64 -8.12
N MET A 160 -3.25 4.42 -8.40
CA MET A 160 -1.88 4.01 -8.06
C MET A 160 -0.89 4.51 -9.12
N VAL A 161 0.31 4.83 -8.67
CA VAL A 161 1.42 5.34 -9.50
C VAL A 161 2.73 4.60 -9.19
N SER A 162 3.73 4.75 -10.04
CA SER A 162 5.04 4.12 -9.86
C SER A 162 5.74 4.60 -8.59
N ALA A 163 6.40 3.71 -7.86
CA ALA A 163 7.28 4.06 -6.74
C ALA A 163 8.69 4.50 -7.18
N SER A 164 8.86 4.84 -8.46
CA SER A 164 10.09 5.44 -8.98
C SER A 164 10.30 6.85 -8.45
N LYS A 165 11.57 7.29 -8.44
CA LYS A 165 11.94 8.63 -8.00
C LYS A 165 11.28 9.70 -8.88
N GLU A 166 11.16 9.42 -10.17
CA GLU A 166 10.58 10.27 -11.19
C GLU A 166 9.09 10.49 -10.92
N SER A 167 8.36 9.42 -10.57
CA SER A 167 6.94 9.50 -10.21
C SER A 167 6.70 10.27 -8.92
N VAL A 168 7.48 9.98 -7.87
CA VAL A 168 7.41 10.72 -6.60
C VAL A 168 7.73 12.20 -6.84
N SER A 169 8.77 12.49 -7.63
CA SER A 169 9.14 13.84 -8.02
C SER A 169 8.00 14.56 -8.75
N HIS A 170 7.38 13.91 -9.74
CA HIS A 170 6.27 14.48 -10.50
C HIS A 170 5.08 14.80 -9.59
N VAL A 171 4.64 13.85 -8.76
CA VAL A 171 3.50 14.05 -7.84
C VAL A 171 3.77 15.20 -6.87
N LEU A 172 4.99 15.32 -6.35
CA LEU A 172 5.36 16.36 -5.38
C LEU A 172 5.66 17.74 -6.00
N SER A 173 5.73 17.84 -7.33
CA SER A 173 6.06 19.10 -8.03
C SER A 173 4.84 19.92 -8.46
N ASN A 174 3.65 19.62 -7.93
CA ASN A 174 2.46 20.40 -8.26
C ASN A 174 2.51 21.80 -7.62
N GLU A 175 2.64 22.85 -8.43
CA GLU A 175 2.82 24.23 -7.95
C GLU A 175 1.65 24.72 -7.08
N GLY A 176 0.43 24.28 -7.36
CA GLY A 176 -0.78 24.64 -6.60
C GLY A 176 -0.95 23.89 -5.27
N GLY A 177 -0.05 22.97 -4.91
CA GLY A 177 -0.24 22.08 -3.77
C GLY A 177 -1.29 21.00 -4.02
N GLY A 178 -1.81 20.37 -2.98
CA GLY A 178 -3.00 19.53 -3.12
C GLY A 178 -2.70 18.08 -3.50
N HIS A 179 -1.44 17.71 -3.70
CA HIS A 179 -1.04 16.33 -3.91
C HIS A 179 -0.53 15.68 -2.63
N ALA A 180 -0.95 14.44 -2.38
CA ALA A 180 -0.46 13.61 -1.30
C ALA A 180 0.19 12.34 -1.88
N SER A 181 1.52 12.33 -1.95
CA SER A 181 2.31 11.14 -2.30
C SER A 181 2.30 10.18 -1.12
N VAL A 182 1.72 8.99 -1.29
CA VAL A 182 1.63 7.97 -0.23
C VAL A 182 2.61 6.85 -0.52
N ILE A 183 3.59 6.67 0.37
CA ILE A 183 4.64 5.66 0.21
C ILE A 183 4.61 4.70 1.40
N VAL A 184 4.53 3.40 1.12
CA VAL A 184 4.66 2.36 2.14
C VAL A 184 6.15 2.12 2.40
N ILE A 185 6.65 2.67 3.51
CA ILE A 185 8.10 2.89 3.69
C ILE A 185 8.88 1.59 3.90
N GLY A 186 8.34 0.65 4.67
CA GLY A 186 8.98 -0.63 4.94
C GLY A 186 9.22 -1.49 3.69
N GLY A 187 8.41 -1.27 2.65
CA GLY A 187 8.50 -1.94 1.37
C GLY A 187 8.43 -3.47 1.46
N ALA A 188 8.94 -4.14 0.42
CA ALA A 188 8.93 -5.59 0.31
C ALA A 188 9.61 -6.30 1.49
N GLU A 189 10.67 -5.72 2.06
CA GLU A 189 11.42 -6.33 3.18
C GLU A 189 10.57 -6.46 4.44
N GLU A 190 9.81 -5.42 4.78
CA GLU A 190 8.93 -5.43 5.95
C GLU A 190 7.77 -6.43 5.81
N SER A 191 7.31 -6.69 4.58
CA SER A 191 6.26 -7.69 4.33
C SER A 191 6.67 -9.11 4.74
N LEU A 192 7.97 -9.43 4.75
CA LEU A 192 8.48 -10.71 5.23
C LEU A 192 8.45 -10.82 6.76
N ASN A 193 8.19 -9.72 7.48
CA ASN A 193 8.09 -9.63 8.93
C ASN A 193 6.65 -9.31 9.41
N ALA A 194 5.67 -9.40 8.51
CA ALA A 194 4.27 -9.08 8.75
C ALA A 194 3.55 -10.20 9.53
N HIS A 195 4.04 -10.46 10.75
CA HIS A 195 3.41 -11.38 11.69
C HIS A 195 2.42 -10.65 12.60
N PRO A 196 1.30 -11.31 12.99
CA PRO A 196 0.39 -10.80 14.02
C PRO A 196 1.13 -10.34 15.28
N GLY A 197 0.78 -9.15 15.77
CA GLY A 197 1.40 -8.50 16.91
C GLY A 197 2.79 -7.91 16.66
N SER A 198 3.32 -7.96 15.44
CA SER A 198 4.61 -7.33 15.09
C SER A 198 4.50 -5.81 15.11
N LEU A 199 5.50 -5.17 15.73
CA LEU A 199 5.63 -3.70 15.86
C LEU A 199 7.01 -3.22 15.38
N THR A 200 7.70 -4.06 14.61
CA THR A 200 9.00 -3.74 14.02
C THR A 200 8.79 -3.11 12.65
N LEU A 201 9.37 -1.93 12.43
CA LEU A 201 9.32 -1.22 11.17
C LEU A 201 10.71 -1.10 10.55
N ASN A 202 10.86 -1.49 9.29
CA ASN A 202 12.09 -1.38 8.51
C ASN A 202 12.22 0.03 7.91
N ILE A 203 12.67 1.00 8.71
CA ILE A 203 12.70 2.42 8.34
C ILE A 203 14.08 3.07 8.51
N LEU A 204 14.97 2.57 9.38
CA LEU A 204 16.22 3.28 9.74
C LEU A 204 17.11 3.56 8.51
N LYS A 205 17.14 2.63 7.56
CA LYS A 205 17.90 2.74 6.31
C LYS A 205 17.13 3.42 5.18
N ARG A 206 15.83 3.67 5.34
CA ARG A 206 14.91 4.16 4.28
C ARG A 206 14.89 5.69 4.24
N LYS A 207 16.02 6.34 3.93
CA LYS A 207 16.10 7.82 3.92
C LYS A 207 15.69 8.49 2.60
N GLY A 208 15.35 7.70 1.59
CA GLY A 208 15.01 8.21 0.25
C GLY A 208 13.79 9.13 0.23
N PHE A 209 12.73 8.80 0.99
CA PHE A 209 11.52 9.62 1.05
C PHE A 209 11.78 10.97 1.75
N ILE A 210 12.65 11.01 2.75
CA ILE A 210 13.08 12.25 3.42
C ILE A 210 13.81 13.16 2.42
N LYS A 211 14.73 12.58 1.64
CA LYS A 211 15.43 13.31 0.57
C LYS A 211 14.47 13.87 -0.48
N MET A 212 13.44 13.10 -0.86
CA MET A 212 12.41 13.57 -1.78
C MET A 212 11.58 14.72 -1.19
N ALA A 213 11.15 14.60 0.07
CA ALA A 213 10.42 15.67 0.75
C ALA A 213 11.24 16.97 0.79
N LEU A 214 12.53 16.92 1.14
CA LEU A 214 13.43 18.08 1.13
C LEU A 214 13.56 18.70 -0.26
N LYS A 215 13.80 17.90 -1.31
CA LYS A 215 13.95 18.40 -2.68
C LYS A 215 12.72 19.12 -3.22
N HIS A 216 11.52 18.73 -2.79
CA HIS A 216 10.26 19.30 -3.26
C HIS A 216 9.57 20.23 -2.27
N GLY A 217 10.13 20.43 -1.06
CA GLY A 217 9.46 21.19 0.01
C GLY A 217 8.14 20.55 0.49
N ALA A 218 7.94 19.27 0.20
CA ALA A 218 6.71 18.56 0.54
C ALA A 218 6.68 18.23 2.02
N HIS A 219 5.59 18.56 2.70
CA HIS A 219 5.46 18.32 4.14
C HIS A 219 5.34 16.82 4.42
N LEU A 220 6.12 16.33 5.38
CA LEU A 220 6.11 14.91 5.75
C LEU A 220 4.97 14.63 6.72
N VAL A 221 4.24 13.54 6.51
CA VAL A 221 3.13 13.14 7.38
C VAL A 221 3.31 11.67 7.78
N PRO A 222 3.57 11.36 9.06
CA PRO A 222 3.60 9.97 9.51
C PRO A 222 2.18 9.39 9.51
N VAL A 223 2.02 8.20 8.94
CA VAL A 223 0.75 7.48 8.92
C VAL A 223 0.96 6.09 9.51
N PHE A 224 0.15 5.71 10.49
CA PHE A 224 0.22 4.39 11.12
C PHE A 224 -1.13 3.66 11.06
N SER A 225 -1.11 2.40 10.60
CA SER A 225 -2.28 1.54 10.39
C SER A 225 -2.30 0.40 11.40
N PHE A 226 -3.14 0.52 12.42
CA PHE A 226 -3.39 -0.55 13.39
C PHE A 226 -4.27 -1.64 12.76
N GLY A 227 -3.94 -2.91 13.01
CA GLY A 227 -4.66 -4.08 12.47
C GLY A 227 -4.09 -4.64 11.16
N GLU A 228 -3.17 -3.92 10.51
CA GLU A 228 -2.60 -4.32 9.21
C GLU A 228 -1.87 -5.68 9.24
N ASN A 229 -1.11 -5.94 10.31
CA ASN A 229 -0.39 -7.20 10.51
C ASN A 229 -1.28 -8.36 11.00
N GLU A 230 -2.53 -8.08 11.39
CA GLU A 230 -3.47 -9.08 11.93
C GLU A 230 -4.28 -9.79 10.83
N LEU A 231 -4.16 -9.31 9.58
CA LEU A 231 -4.96 -9.79 8.45
C LEU A 231 -4.58 -11.20 8.00
N PHE A 232 -3.34 -11.62 8.26
CA PHE A 232 -2.79 -12.90 7.82
C PHE A 232 -1.93 -13.54 8.90
N LYS A 233 -1.81 -14.86 8.84
CA LYS A 233 -0.76 -15.60 9.55
C LYS A 233 0.35 -15.91 8.56
N GLN A 234 1.56 -15.46 8.87
CA GLN A 234 2.75 -15.77 8.09
C GLN A 234 3.43 -17.00 8.68
N VAL A 235 3.93 -17.89 7.82
CA VAL A 235 4.74 -19.04 8.21
C VAL A 235 6.00 -18.53 8.90
N ALA A 236 6.38 -19.16 10.02
CA ALA A 236 7.57 -18.77 10.77
C ALA A 236 8.82 -18.81 9.88
N ASN A 237 9.48 -17.67 9.74
CA ASN A 237 10.64 -17.47 8.88
C ASN A 237 11.68 -16.58 9.61
N PRO A 238 12.19 -16.97 10.80
CA PRO A 238 13.14 -16.15 11.55
C PRO A 238 14.42 -15.87 10.73
N LYS A 239 15.08 -14.74 11.00
CA LYS A 239 16.37 -14.39 10.39
C LYS A 239 17.38 -15.53 10.58
N GLY A 240 18.04 -15.93 9.49
CA GLY A 240 18.96 -17.07 9.45
C GLY A 240 18.34 -18.43 9.12
N SER A 241 17.01 -18.55 9.13
CA SER A 241 16.34 -19.80 8.68
C SER A 241 16.51 -20.02 7.17
N TRP A 242 16.46 -21.29 6.74
CA TRP A 242 16.52 -21.64 5.33
C TRP A 242 15.45 -20.92 4.50
N LEU A 243 14.20 -20.90 5.00
CA LEU A 243 13.09 -20.20 4.34
C LEU A 243 13.37 -18.71 4.18
N ARG A 244 13.85 -18.05 5.25
CA ARG A 244 14.19 -16.62 5.19
C ARG A 244 15.31 -16.36 4.18
N ASN A 245 16.35 -17.19 4.15
CA ASN A 245 17.46 -17.03 3.22
C ASN A 245 17.01 -17.14 1.76
N VAL A 246 16.08 -18.07 1.46
CA VAL A 246 15.46 -18.18 0.13
C VAL A 246 14.64 -16.92 -0.20
N GLN A 247 13.78 -16.48 0.72
CA GLN A 247 12.96 -15.29 0.53
C GLN A 247 13.80 -14.02 0.29
N GLU A 248 14.85 -13.81 1.06
CA GLU A 248 15.76 -12.66 0.91
C GLU A 248 16.55 -12.73 -0.41
N LYS A 249 16.99 -13.92 -0.83
CA LYS A 249 17.66 -14.11 -2.12
C LYS A 249 16.71 -13.80 -3.29
N LEU A 250 15.49 -14.32 -3.25
CA LEU A 250 14.45 -14.05 -4.24
C LEU A 250 14.10 -12.56 -4.28
N GLN A 251 13.95 -11.91 -3.13
CA GLN A 251 13.70 -10.47 -3.04
C GLN A 251 14.81 -9.64 -3.69
N LYS A 252 16.08 -10.01 -3.48
CA LYS A 252 17.21 -9.30 -4.11
C LYS A 252 17.24 -9.45 -5.63
N ILE A 253 16.80 -10.61 -6.15
CA ILE A 253 16.78 -10.88 -7.59
C ILE A 253 15.58 -10.20 -8.25
N MET A 254 14.39 -10.33 -7.67
CA MET A 254 13.13 -9.95 -8.31
C MET A 254 12.64 -8.56 -7.89
N GLY A 255 13.21 -7.97 -6.83
CA GLY A 255 12.78 -6.68 -6.28
C GLY A 255 11.50 -6.73 -5.44
N PHE A 256 10.78 -7.85 -5.42
CA PHE A 256 9.59 -8.07 -4.59
C PHE A 256 9.76 -9.28 -3.65
N ALA A 257 9.10 -9.22 -2.49
CA ALA A 257 9.14 -10.28 -1.50
C ALA A 257 7.98 -11.26 -1.69
N LEU A 258 8.25 -12.53 -1.39
CA LEU A 258 7.26 -13.61 -1.41
C LEU A 258 7.03 -14.14 0.00
N PRO A 259 6.23 -13.44 0.83
CA PRO A 259 5.83 -13.96 2.12
C PRO A 259 4.99 -15.23 1.95
N LEU A 260 5.31 -16.29 2.70
CA LEU A 260 4.42 -17.45 2.80
C LEU A 260 3.40 -17.19 3.90
N PHE A 261 2.16 -16.95 3.52
CA PHE A 261 1.10 -16.63 4.44
C PHE A 261 -0.17 -17.43 4.15
N HIS A 262 -1.02 -17.51 5.16
CA HIS A 262 -2.35 -18.06 5.06
C HIS A 262 -3.30 -17.31 5.99
N ALA A 263 -4.57 -17.38 5.67
CA ALA A 263 -5.65 -16.90 6.51
C ALA A 263 -6.81 -17.88 6.42
N ARG A 264 -7.97 -17.46 5.91
CA ARG A 264 -9.18 -18.26 5.80
C ARG A 264 -9.55 -18.55 4.34
N GLY A 265 -10.48 -19.47 4.15
CA GLY A 265 -11.05 -19.79 2.86
C GLY A 265 -12.32 -18.97 2.56
N VAL A 266 -12.85 -19.16 1.36
CA VAL A 266 -14.16 -18.62 0.98
C VAL A 266 -15.26 -19.33 1.76
N PHE A 267 -15.24 -20.67 1.81
CA PHE A 267 -16.28 -21.51 2.42
C PHE A 267 -15.88 -22.15 3.75
N GLN A 268 -14.66 -21.93 4.24
CA GLN A 268 -14.18 -22.41 5.54
C GLN A 268 -13.20 -21.41 6.18
N TYR A 269 -12.94 -21.53 7.48
CA TYR A 269 -12.25 -20.53 8.30
C TYR A 269 -10.84 -20.94 8.77
N SER A 270 -10.35 -22.11 8.35
CA SER A 270 -9.11 -22.73 8.85
C SER A 270 -7.86 -22.43 8.01
N PHE A 271 -7.98 -22.32 6.68
CA PHE A 271 -6.82 -22.05 5.79
C PHE A 271 -7.26 -21.37 4.48
N GLY A 272 -6.35 -20.72 3.77
CA GLY A 272 -6.65 -20.09 2.47
C GLY A 272 -6.01 -18.71 2.35
N LEU A 273 -6.40 -17.94 1.35
CA LEU A 273 -5.82 -16.62 1.05
C LEU A 273 -6.74 -15.46 1.37
N ILE A 274 -7.98 -15.71 1.81
CA ILE A 274 -8.89 -14.64 2.24
C ILE A 274 -8.41 -14.14 3.61
N PRO A 275 -8.08 -12.85 3.78
CA PRO A 275 -7.71 -12.23 5.05
C PRO A 275 -8.70 -12.51 6.17
N TYR A 276 -8.21 -12.52 7.41
CA TYR A 276 -9.09 -12.48 8.57
C TYR A 276 -9.89 -11.17 8.59
N ARG A 277 -11.12 -11.26 9.11
CA ARG A 277 -11.99 -10.09 9.32
C ARG A 277 -11.53 -9.35 10.58
N GLN A 278 -10.54 -8.49 10.44
CA GLN A 278 -10.01 -7.64 11.51
C GLN A 278 -10.27 -6.17 11.19
N PRO A 279 -10.56 -5.32 12.20
CA PRO A 279 -10.65 -3.88 12.02
C PRO A 279 -9.29 -3.29 11.62
N ILE A 280 -9.31 -2.29 10.72
CA ILE A 280 -8.11 -1.54 10.32
C ILE A 280 -8.33 -0.06 10.65
N HIS A 281 -7.45 0.50 11.48
CA HIS A 281 -7.50 1.90 11.88
C HIS A 281 -6.22 2.61 11.44
N THR A 282 -6.33 3.39 10.37
CA THR A 282 -5.22 4.18 9.84
C THR A 282 -5.27 5.60 10.40
N VAL A 283 -4.30 5.97 11.23
CA VAL A 283 -4.17 7.30 11.82
C VAL A 283 -3.19 8.12 11.00
N VAL A 284 -3.65 9.26 10.47
CA VAL A 284 -2.85 10.25 9.77
C VAL A 284 -2.38 11.29 10.76
N GLY A 285 -1.07 11.34 11.01
CA GLY A 285 -0.44 12.24 11.97
C GLY A 285 -0.37 13.70 11.51
N SER A 286 0.23 14.53 12.35
CA SER A 286 0.42 15.95 12.02
C SER A 286 1.56 16.18 11.03
N PRO A 287 1.43 17.17 10.13
CA PRO A 287 2.47 17.46 9.15
C PRO A 287 3.72 17.99 9.84
N ILE A 288 4.87 17.58 9.33
CA ILE A 288 6.18 18.15 9.61
C ILE A 288 6.47 19.11 8.45
N PRO A 289 6.49 20.43 8.70
CA PRO A 289 6.85 21.39 7.66
C PRO A 289 8.26 21.14 7.16
N VAL A 290 8.42 21.12 5.84
CA VAL A 290 9.71 20.91 5.18
C VAL A 290 10.00 22.13 4.31
N LYS A 291 11.15 22.76 4.54
CA LYS A 291 11.66 23.81 3.66
C LYS A 291 12.38 23.16 2.48
N GLN A 292 12.09 23.63 1.27
CA GLN A 292 12.71 23.09 0.07
C GLN A 292 14.23 23.32 0.08
N ASN A 293 14.99 22.26 -0.19
CA ASN A 293 16.42 22.30 -0.48
C ASN A 293 16.70 21.31 -1.63
N LEU A 294 17.16 21.83 -2.78
CA LEU A 294 17.44 21.02 -3.97
C LEU A 294 18.65 20.08 -3.78
N ASN A 295 19.58 20.43 -2.89
CA ASN A 295 20.80 19.68 -2.62
C ASN A 295 20.95 19.45 -1.11
N PRO A 296 20.04 18.67 -0.49
CA PRO A 296 20.07 18.47 0.95
C PRO A 296 21.31 17.67 1.35
N THR A 297 21.98 18.09 2.42
CA THR A 297 23.13 17.36 2.97
C THR A 297 22.68 16.10 3.68
N THR A 298 23.61 15.18 3.95
CA THR A 298 23.32 13.97 4.72
C THR A 298 22.84 14.30 6.13
N GLU A 299 23.39 15.35 6.74
CA GLU A 299 23.03 15.81 8.08
C GLU A 299 21.59 16.33 8.12
N GLU A 300 21.18 17.13 7.13
CA GLU A 300 19.78 17.61 7.03
C GLU A 300 18.79 16.45 6.86
N ILE A 301 19.15 15.47 6.01
CA ILE A 301 18.35 14.25 5.81
C ILE A 301 18.23 13.49 7.14
N ASP A 302 19.33 13.34 7.86
CA ASP A 302 19.37 12.55 9.09
C ASP A 302 18.61 13.23 10.25
N GLN A 303 18.71 14.55 10.36
CA GLN A 303 17.95 15.34 11.32
C GLN A 303 16.45 15.26 11.05
N LEU A 304 16.03 15.47 9.80
CA LEU A 304 14.61 15.39 9.43
C LEU A 304 14.08 13.95 9.58
N HIS A 305 14.89 12.94 9.26
CA HIS A 305 14.53 11.55 9.47
C HIS A 305 14.36 11.22 10.95
N ALA A 306 15.26 11.68 11.83
CA ALA A 306 15.14 11.50 13.27
C ALA A 306 13.86 12.15 13.82
N LEU A 307 13.53 13.37 13.36
CA LEU A 307 12.27 14.04 13.69
C LEU A 307 11.05 13.25 13.20
N TYR A 308 11.11 12.71 11.98
CA TYR A 308 10.04 11.85 11.45
C TYR A 308 9.82 10.61 12.33
N LEU A 309 10.89 9.92 12.71
CA LEU A 309 10.82 8.75 13.59
C LEU A 309 10.25 9.08 14.97
N GLN A 310 10.65 10.23 15.54
CA GLN A 310 10.11 10.72 16.81
C GLN A 310 8.59 10.97 16.70
N LYS A 311 8.15 11.63 15.63
CA LYS A 311 6.73 11.93 15.39
C LYS A 311 5.91 10.67 15.12
N LEU A 312 6.45 9.72 14.37
CA LEU A 312 5.82 8.41 14.13
C LEU A 312 5.67 7.61 15.44
N LYS A 313 6.73 7.56 16.26
CA LYS A 313 6.68 6.90 17.57
C LYS A 313 5.65 7.57 18.47
N LYS A 314 5.65 8.90 18.55
CA LYS A 314 4.65 9.66 19.31
C LYS A 314 3.22 9.36 18.85
N LEU A 315 2.97 9.38 17.54
CA LEU A 315 1.65 9.06 16.96
C LEU A 315 1.17 7.67 17.37
N PHE A 316 2.06 6.68 17.32
CA PHE A 316 1.77 5.32 17.77
C PHE A 316 1.44 5.29 19.27
N GLU A 317 2.32 5.86 20.10
CA GLU A 317 2.16 5.85 21.56
C GLU A 317 0.85 6.50 22.03
N GLU A 318 0.42 7.58 21.39
CA GLU A 318 -0.84 8.28 21.70
C GLU A 318 -2.09 7.45 21.37
N HIS A 319 -2.00 6.50 20.43
CA HIS A 319 -3.18 5.78 19.92
C HIS A 319 -3.17 4.28 20.25
N LYS A 320 -2.03 3.70 20.65
CA LYS A 320 -1.88 2.23 20.79
C LYS A 320 -2.86 1.60 21.79
N SER A 321 -3.20 2.31 22.88
CA SER A 321 -4.15 1.84 23.89
C SER A 321 -5.58 1.69 23.34
N ASN A 322 -5.99 2.57 22.42
CA ASN A 322 -7.31 2.53 21.78
C ASN A 322 -7.52 1.26 20.94
N TYR A 323 -6.42 0.62 20.55
CA TYR A 323 -6.43 -0.56 19.68
C TYR A 323 -5.87 -1.81 20.38
N GLY A 324 -5.91 -1.83 21.72
CA GLY A 324 -5.62 -3.02 22.53
C GLY A 324 -4.14 -3.37 22.66
N ILE A 325 -3.22 -2.45 22.32
CA ILE A 325 -1.79 -2.68 22.48
C ILE A 325 -1.37 -2.26 23.91
N PRO A 326 -0.72 -3.15 24.69
CA PRO A 326 -0.30 -2.83 26.06
C PRO A 326 0.71 -1.68 26.14
N ALA A 327 0.66 -0.93 27.25
CA ALA A 327 1.52 0.24 27.48
C ALA A 327 3.04 -0.06 27.39
N HIS A 328 3.48 -1.26 27.77
CA HIS A 328 4.90 -1.64 27.73
C HIS A 328 5.42 -1.94 26.32
N ARG A 329 4.55 -2.14 25.32
CA ARG A 329 4.97 -2.41 23.94
C ARG A 329 5.12 -1.08 23.18
N SER A 330 6.22 -0.94 22.45
CA SER A 330 6.56 0.24 21.63
C SER A 330 6.94 -0.22 20.22
N LEU A 331 6.93 0.70 19.27
CA LEU A 331 7.57 0.48 17.97
C LEU A 331 9.06 0.22 18.15
N ILE A 332 9.56 -0.68 17.31
CA ILE A 332 10.98 -0.98 17.12
C ILE A 332 11.32 -0.55 15.70
N PHE A 333 12.35 0.27 15.53
CA PHE A 333 12.82 0.68 14.22
C PHE A 333 14.06 -0.13 13.83
N GLU A 334 14.06 -0.71 12.63
CA GLU A 334 15.17 -1.46 12.03
C GLU A 334 15.66 -0.84 10.72
#